data_AF-A0A2R6NR08-F1
#
_entry.id   AF-A0A2R6NR08-F1
#
_cell.length_a   1.000
_cell.length_b   1.000
_cell.length_c   1.000
_cell.angle_alpha   90.00
_cell.angle_beta   90.00
_cell.angle_gamma   90.00
#
_symmetry.space_group_name_H-M   'P 1'
#
loop_
_entity.id
_entity.type
_entity.pdbx_description
1 polymer ?
#
loop_
_entity_poly.entity_id
_entity_poly.type
_entity_poly.pdbx_seq_one_letter_code
_entity_poly.pdbx_strand_id
1 'polypeptide(L)'
;MIASFLRYFNRWWDPMQSSREAIITLRQQTDMIDRKGEYLEKKIDEETEKAKASVLTDKPVAIAALRRRKATEQEFERLQDARLQLEIQINTLESANLNARTLGAMQRANTAMGDTHTQLTALHSALSQFREYNTRSTIDVLRSEPTCSTLPGLDGDELKAELEQLEQDVLYEQRVESGELPSVPIYTLPIVDDGAEEEELEQLQLALAM
;
A
#
# COMPACT_ATOMS: atom_id res chain seq x y z
N MET A 1 39.24 -2.53 -45.58
CA MET A 1 38.19 -3.52 -45.21
C MET A 1 37.90 -3.60 -43.70
N ILE A 2 38.38 -2.68 -42.86
CA ILE A 2 38.17 -2.73 -41.40
C ILE A 2 37.02 -1.80 -40.93
N ALA A 3 36.56 -0.88 -41.79
CA ALA A 3 35.49 0.06 -41.45
C ALA A 3 34.06 -0.53 -41.45
N SER A 4 33.86 -1.76 -41.96
CA SER A 4 32.53 -2.40 -42.01
C SER A 4 32.17 -3.22 -40.77
N PHE A 5 33.15 -3.65 -39.97
CA PHE A 5 32.90 -4.47 -38.77
C PHE A 5 32.47 -3.60 -37.57
N LEU A 6 33.00 -2.37 -37.46
CA LEU A 6 32.60 -1.39 -36.45
C LEU A 6 31.18 -0.82 -36.66
N ARG A 7 30.63 -0.89 -37.88
CA ARG A 7 29.25 -0.45 -38.17
C ARG A 7 28.19 -1.50 -37.78
N TYR A 8 28.58 -2.76 -37.60
CA TYR A 8 27.67 -3.83 -37.20
C TYR A 8 27.49 -3.89 -35.66
N PHE A 9 28.55 -3.62 -34.89
CA PHE A 9 28.48 -3.59 -33.43
C PHE A 9 27.78 -2.34 -32.86
N ASN A 10 27.66 -1.26 -33.63
CA ASN A 10 27.01 -0.01 -33.17
C ASN A 10 25.51 0.10 -33.54
N ARG A 11 24.90 -0.98 -34.05
CA ARG A 11 23.47 -1.03 -34.44
C ARG A 11 22.72 -2.14 -33.70
N TRP A 12 23.04 -2.35 -32.42
CA TRP A 12 22.38 -3.34 -31.56
C TRP A 12 21.85 -2.76 -30.24
N TRP A 13 22.01 -1.47 -30.01
CA TRP A 13 21.39 -0.76 -28.90
C TRP A 13 20.69 0.48 -29.44
N ASP A 14 19.40 0.33 -29.76
CA ASP A 14 18.50 1.47 -29.81
C ASP A 14 17.83 1.58 -28.42
N PRO A 15 18.41 2.34 -27.47
CA PRO A 15 17.91 2.41 -26.09
C PRO A 15 16.45 2.89 -26.02
N MET A 16 15.96 3.58 -27.05
CA MET A 16 14.57 4.04 -27.10
C MET A 16 13.59 2.93 -27.50
N GLN A 17 13.99 2.04 -28.41
CA GLN A 17 13.15 0.91 -28.83
C GLN A 17 13.09 -0.15 -27.71
N SER A 18 14.24 -0.42 -27.08
CA SER A 18 14.34 -1.26 -25.89
C SER A 18 13.54 -0.71 -24.70
N SER A 19 13.56 0.62 -24.46
CA SER A 19 12.79 1.26 -23.38
C SER A 19 11.27 1.13 -23.56
N ARG A 20 10.75 1.22 -24.79
CA ARG A 20 9.30 1.08 -25.04
C ARG A 20 8.81 -0.35 -24.82
N GLU A 21 9.59 -1.32 -25.29
CA GLU A 21 9.30 -2.75 -25.09
C GLU A 21 9.39 -3.15 -23.61
N ALA A 22 10.34 -2.59 -22.88
CA ALA A 22 10.44 -2.73 -21.43
C ALA A 22 9.20 -2.16 -20.71
N ILE A 23 8.73 -0.96 -21.09
CA ILE A 23 7.51 -0.38 -20.50
C ILE A 23 6.28 -1.27 -20.75
N ILE A 24 6.12 -1.83 -21.95
CA ILE A 24 5.00 -2.75 -22.24
C ILE A 24 5.10 -4.00 -21.37
N THR A 25 6.29 -4.60 -21.27
CA THR A 25 6.51 -5.80 -20.45
C THR A 25 6.25 -5.52 -18.97
N LEU A 26 6.72 -4.39 -18.43
CA LEU A 26 6.49 -4.00 -17.05
C LEU A 26 5.00 -3.80 -16.75
N ARG A 27 4.25 -3.16 -17.67
CA ARG A 27 2.79 -3.03 -17.54
C ARG A 27 2.06 -4.37 -17.57
N GLN A 28 2.47 -5.30 -18.44
CA GLN A 28 1.92 -6.65 -18.43
C GLN A 28 2.21 -7.39 -17.12
N GLN A 29 3.39 -7.17 -16.52
CA GLN A 29 3.71 -7.71 -15.19
C GLN A 29 2.84 -7.09 -14.09
N THR A 30 2.60 -5.78 -14.12
CA THR A 30 1.63 -5.11 -13.22
C THR A 30 0.23 -5.73 -13.35
N ASP A 31 -0.27 -5.93 -14.56
CA ASP A 31 -1.59 -6.55 -14.79
C ASP A 31 -1.67 -7.98 -14.23
N MET A 32 -0.59 -8.77 -14.35
CA MET A 32 -0.53 -10.12 -13.78
C MET A 32 -0.50 -10.10 -12.25
N ILE A 33 0.24 -9.15 -11.67
CA ILE A 33 0.29 -8.91 -10.23
C ILE A 33 -1.11 -8.54 -9.72
N ASP A 34 -1.82 -7.63 -10.40
CA ASP A 34 -3.18 -7.22 -10.01
C ASP A 34 -4.14 -8.42 -9.97
N ARG A 35 -4.14 -9.27 -11.01
CA ARG A 35 -4.97 -10.49 -11.04
C ARG A 35 -4.61 -11.48 -9.93
N LYS A 36 -3.32 -11.61 -9.60
CA LYS A 36 -2.88 -12.46 -8.49
C LYS A 36 -3.29 -11.84 -7.15
N GLY A 37 -3.25 -10.52 -7.02
CA GLY A 37 -3.76 -9.76 -5.88
C GLY A 37 -5.24 -10.05 -5.62
N GLU A 38 -6.10 -9.93 -6.64
CA GLU A 38 -7.53 -10.24 -6.54
C GLU A 38 -7.80 -11.68 -6.06
N TYR A 39 -6.97 -12.64 -6.50
CA TYR A 39 -7.07 -14.02 -6.04
C TYR A 39 -6.68 -14.18 -4.57
N LEU A 40 -5.58 -13.53 -4.14
CA LEU A 40 -5.14 -13.59 -2.75
C LEU A 40 -6.12 -12.89 -1.81
N GLU A 41 -6.74 -11.78 -2.24
CA GLU A 41 -7.79 -11.06 -1.50
C GLU A 41 -9.01 -11.97 -1.26
N LYS A 42 -9.53 -12.61 -2.31
CA LYS A 42 -10.61 -13.60 -2.16
C LYS A 42 -10.26 -14.74 -1.22
N LYS A 43 -9.02 -15.22 -1.28
CA LYS A 43 -8.54 -16.28 -0.38
C LYS A 43 -8.44 -15.82 1.07
N ILE A 44 -8.06 -14.56 1.31
CA ILE A 44 -8.08 -13.94 2.65
C ILE A 44 -9.52 -13.90 3.18
N ASP A 45 -10.48 -13.47 2.36
CA ASP A 45 -11.90 -13.45 2.74
C ASP A 45 -12.41 -14.86 3.07
N GLU A 46 -12.10 -15.86 2.24
CA GLU A 46 -12.48 -17.25 2.47
C GLU A 46 -11.93 -17.82 3.79
N GLU A 47 -10.66 -17.56 4.13
CA GLU A 47 -10.09 -18.01 5.40
C GLU A 47 -10.65 -17.22 6.59
N THR A 48 -11.01 -15.95 6.40
CA THR A 48 -11.67 -15.12 7.43
C THR A 48 -13.03 -15.68 7.79
N GLU A 49 -13.85 -15.99 6.79
CA GLU A 49 -15.18 -16.56 7.00
C GLU A 49 -15.11 -17.96 7.63
N LYS A 50 -14.13 -18.79 7.24
CA LYS A 50 -13.87 -20.07 7.92
C LYS A 50 -13.47 -19.89 9.38
N ALA A 51 -12.67 -18.88 9.69
CA ALA A 51 -12.27 -18.55 11.06
C ALA A 51 -13.50 -18.14 11.88
N LYS A 52 -14.32 -17.20 11.38
CA LYS A 52 -15.57 -16.75 12.02
C LYS A 52 -16.55 -17.91 12.28
N ALA A 53 -16.78 -18.74 11.27
CA ALA A 53 -17.71 -19.87 11.39
C ALA A 53 -17.25 -20.92 12.42
N SER A 54 -15.94 -21.08 12.59
CA SER A 54 -15.36 -22.09 13.49
C SER A 54 -15.04 -21.52 14.88
N VAL A 55 -15.09 -20.20 15.06
CA VAL A 55 -14.61 -19.53 16.27
C VAL A 55 -15.36 -19.97 17.54
N LEU A 56 -16.67 -20.19 17.41
CA LEU A 56 -17.55 -20.60 18.51
C LEU A 56 -17.60 -22.12 18.71
N THR A 57 -17.28 -22.91 17.69
CA THR A 57 -17.47 -24.37 17.68
C THR A 57 -16.16 -25.15 17.82
N ASP A 58 -15.09 -24.69 17.17
CA ASP A 58 -13.81 -25.40 17.05
C ASP A 58 -12.64 -24.40 16.98
N LYS A 59 -12.16 -24.00 18.16
CA LYS A 59 -11.02 -23.07 18.32
C LYS A 59 -9.75 -23.50 17.58
N PRO A 60 -9.28 -24.76 17.61
CA PRO A 60 -8.08 -25.14 16.87
C PRO A 60 -8.24 -25.03 15.35
N VAL A 61 -9.42 -25.31 14.79
CA VAL A 61 -9.70 -25.07 13.36
C VAL A 61 -9.69 -23.58 13.04
N ALA A 62 -10.29 -22.74 13.89
CA ALA A 62 -10.27 -21.29 13.73
C ALA A 62 -8.84 -20.72 13.76
N ILE A 63 -7.99 -21.17 14.70
CA ILE A 63 -6.56 -20.78 14.76
C ILE A 63 -5.81 -21.20 13.49
N ALA A 64 -6.08 -22.39 12.95
CA ALA A 64 -5.45 -22.85 11.72
C ALA A 64 -5.87 -22.01 10.51
N ALA A 65 -7.14 -21.59 10.44
CA ALA A 65 -7.65 -20.68 9.42
C ALA A 65 -7.01 -19.28 9.54
N LEU A 66 -6.94 -18.70 10.74
CA LEU A 66 -6.26 -17.42 10.99
C LEU A 66 -4.79 -17.45 10.58
N ARG A 67 -4.09 -18.56 10.87
CA ARG A 67 -2.69 -18.73 10.45
C ARG A 67 -2.54 -18.72 8.93
N ARG A 68 -3.46 -19.36 8.20
CA ARG A 68 -3.46 -19.38 6.72
C ARG A 68 -3.84 -18.02 6.15
N ARG A 69 -4.79 -17.32 6.77
CA ARG A 69 -5.16 -15.95 6.43
C ARG A 69 -3.95 -15.03 6.54
N LYS A 70 -3.28 -15.02 7.70
CA LYS A 70 -2.10 -14.18 7.96
C LYS A 70 -0.91 -14.48 7.04
N ALA A 71 -0.69 -15.75 6.69
CA ALA A 71 0.32 -16.10 5.71
C ALA A 71 -0.02 -15.57 4.30
N THR A 72 -1.31 -15.56 3.93
CA THR A 72 -1.79 -15.04 2.65
C THR A 72 -1.75 -13.51 2.60
N GLU A 73 -2.08 -12.83 3.72
CA GLU A 73 -1.91 -11.37 3.88
C GLU A 73 -0.47 -10.94 3.67
N GLN A 74 0.49 -11.64 4.28
CA GLN A 74 1.91 -11.36 4.07
C GLN A 74 2.36 -11.59 2.62
N GLU A 75 1.79 -12.57 1.92
CA GLU A 75 2.06 -12.75 0.48
C GLU A 75 1.47 -11.60 -0.34
N PHE A 76 0.26 -11.16 0.01
CA PHE A 76 -0.41 -10.03 -0.63
C PHE A 76 0.37 -8.72 -0.43
N GLU A 77 0.84 -8.44 0.78
CA GLU A 77 1.67 -7.26 1.09
C GLU A 77 2.95 -7.22 0.24
N ARG A 78 3.70 -8.33 0.18
CA ARG A 78 4.90 -8.42 -0.68
C ARG A 78 4.57 -8.19 -2.16
N LEU A 79 3.41 -8.65 -2.59
CA LEU A 79 2.95 -8.48 -3.97
C LEU A 79 2.62 -7.01 -4.26
N GLN A 80 2.03 -6.29 -3.29
CA GLN A 80 1.80 -4.85 -3.40
C GLN A 80 3.10 -4.04 -3.41
N ASP A 81 4.09 -4.42 -2.59
CA ASP A 81 5.42 -3.80 -2.63
C ASP A 81 6.08 -3.97 -4.01
N ALA A 82 6.02 -5.19 -4.55
CA ALA A 82 6.53 -5.47 -5.89
C ALA A 82 5.80 -4.64 -6.97
N ARG A 83 4.48 -4.49 -6.84
CA ARG A 83 3.66 -3.64 -7.73
C ARG A 83 4.14 -2.19 -7.72
N LEU A 84 4.30 -1.60 -6.54
CA LEU A 84 4.77 -0.22 -6.36
C LEU A 84 6.15 -0.02 -7.00
N GLN A 85 7.06 -0.98 -6.81
CA GLN A 85 8.39 -0.91 -7.42
C GLN A 85 8.33 -0.93 -8.96
N LEU A 86 7.45 -1.73 -9.56
CA LEU A 86 7.25 -1.74 -11.02
C LEU A 86 6.68 -0.41 -11.52
N GLU A 87 5.74 0.20 -10.79
CA GLU A 87 5.18 1.51 -11.14
C GLU A 87 6.24 2.61 -11.11
N ILE A 88 7.10 2.61 -10.08
CA ILE A 88 8.25 3.52 -9.99
C ILE A 88 9.19 3.33 -11.19
N GLN A 89 9.46 2.09 -11.59
CA GLN A 89 10.29 1.79 -12.76
C GLN A 89 9.67 2.27 -14.06
N ILE A 90 8.37 2.08 -14.25
CA ILE A 90 7.63 2.58 -15.42
C ILE A 90 7.74 4.11 -15.50
N ASN A 91 7.46 4.81 -14.40
CA ASN A 91 7.56 6.27 -14.34
C ASN A 91 8.98 6.76 -14.67
N THR A 92 9.99 6.10 -14.09
CA THR A 92 11.40 6.42 -14.33
C THR A 92 11.77 6.25 -15.80
N LEU A 93 11.34 5.15 -16.45
CA LEU A 93 11.58 4.91 -17.86
C LEU A 93 10.85 5.91 -18.77
N GLU A 94 9.62 6.26 -18.43
CA GLU A 94 8.82 7.25 -19.18
C GLU A 94 9.45 8.65 -19.08
N SER A 95 9.88 9.05 -17.89
CA SER A 95 10.61 10.30 -17.64
C SER A 95 11.94 10.32 -18.41
N ALA A 96 12.71 9.23 -18.36
CA ALA A 96 13.94 9.09 -19.13
C ALA A 96 13.69 9.20 -20.64
N ASN A 97 12.60 8.62 -21.16
CA ASN A 97 12.22 8.72 -22.56
C ASN A 97 11.86 10.16 -22.96
N LEU A 98 11.07 10.86 -22.13
CA LEU A 98 10.75 12.27 -22.32
C LEU A 98 12.00 13.14 -22.34
N ASN A 99 12.88 12.97 -21.36
CA ASN A 99 14.14 13.70 -21.27
C ASN A 99 15.03 13.46 -22.51
N ALA A 100 15.13 12.20 -22.96
CA ALA A 100 15.86 11.88 -24.18
C ALA A 100 15.27 12.55 -25.43
N ARG A 101 13.94 12.61 -25.55
CA ARG A 101 13.26 13.30 -26.68
C ARG A 101 13.49 14.80 -26.65
N THR A 102 13.42 15.42 -25.46
CA THR A 102 13.71 16.86 -25.27
C THR A 102 15.15 17.18 -25.64
N LEU A 103 16.11 16.40 -25.14
CA LEU A 103 17.53 16.57 -25.48
C LEU A 103 17.78 16.40 -26.97
N GLY A 104 17.13 15.42 -27.62
CA GLY A 104 17.19 15.26 -29.07
C GLY A 104 16.63 16.46 -29.84
N ALA A 105 15.54 17.07 -29.36
CA ALA A 105 14.99 18.29 -29.96
C ALA A 105 15.93 19.49 -29.77
N MET A 106 16.52 19.65 -28.58
CA MET A 106 17.50 20.69 -28.28
C MET A 106 18.77 20.55 -29.14
N GLN A 107 19.26 19.33 -29.36
CA GLN A 107 20.38 19.08 -30.28
C GLN A 107 20.06 19.56 -31.70
N ARG A 108 18.87 19.23 -32.22
CA ARG A 108 18.44 19.68 -33.56
C ARG A 108 18.34 21.20 -33.63
N ALA A 109 17.81 21.85 -32.59
CA ALA A 109 17.76 23.30 -32.48
C ALA A 109 19.18 23.91 -32.51
N ASN A 110 20.11 23.41 -31.69
CA ASN A 110 21.50 23.88 -31.66
C ASN A 110 22.23 23.67 -33.00
N THR A 111 22.00 22.54 -33.69
CA THR A 111 22.57 22.33 -35.03
C THR A 111 22.00 23.30 -36.07
N ALA A 112 20.74 23.71 -35.94
CA ALA A 112 20.14 24.72 -36.81
C ALA A 112 20.61 26.15 -36.48
N MET A 113 21.06 26.40 -35.24
CA MET A 113 21.53 27.70 -34.76
C MET A 113 23.06 27.93 -34.90
N GLY A 114 23.82 26.96 -35.39
CA GLY A 114 25.20 27.15 -35.90
C GLY A 114 26.37 27.07 -34.90
N ASP A 115 26.13 27.06 -33.58
CA ASP A 115 27.20 26.97 -32.56
C ASP A 115 27.48 25.51 -32.13
N THR A 116 28.27 24.79 -32.95
CA THR A 116 28.27 23.31 -32.92
C THR A 116 29.30 22.62 -32.03
N HIS A 117 30.34 23.26 -31.48
CA HIS A 117 31.45 22.48 -30.86
C HIS A 117 31.45 22.44 -29.33
N THR A 118 31.22 23.56 -28.66
CA THR A 118 31.31 23.66 -27.19
C THR A 118 30.07 23.13 -26.48
N GLN A 119 28.86 23.37 -27.02
CA GLN A 119 27.62 22.94 -26.40
C GLN A 119 27.34 21.43 -26.54
N LEU A 120 27.74 20.80 -27.66
CA LEU A 120 27.57 19.36 -27.86
C LEU A 120 28.42 18.53 -26.87
N THR A 121 29.60 19.01 -26.52
CA THR A 121 30.50 18.36 -25.56
C THR A 121 29.93 18.43 -24.13
N ALA A 122 29.41 19.58 -23.73
CA ALA A 122 28.74 19.76 -22.43
C ALA A 122 27.46 18.92 -22.32
N LEU A 123 26.68 18.85 -23.40
CA LEU A 123 25.47 18.04 -23.45
C LEU A 123 25.77 16.53 -23.42
N HIS A 124 26.83 16.08 -24.11
CA HIS A 124 27.26 14.68 -24.05
C HIS A 124 27.71 14.29 -22.62
N SER A 125 28.49 15.16 -21.96
CA SER A 125 28.90 15.00 -20.55
C SER A 125 27.71 14.95 -19.59
N ALA A 126 26.74 15.86 -19.74
CA ALA A 126 25.52 15.85 -18.93
C ALA A 126 24.68 14.58 -19.17
N LEU A 127 24.68 14.07 -20.40
CA LEU A 127 23.92 12.89 -20.80
C LEU A 127 24.58 11.60 -20.30
N SER A 128 25.91 11.52 -20.25
CA SER A 128 26.62 10.43 -19.58
C SER A 128 26.45 10.49 -18.06
N GLN A 129 26.54 11.66 -17.43
CA GLN A 129 26.28 11.81 -15.98
C GLN A 129 24.83 11.46 -15.60
N PHE A 130 23.85 11.88 -16.42
CA PHE A 130 22.46 11.54 -16.18
C PHE A 130 22.20 10.04 -16.35
N ARG A 131 22.79 9.40 -17.37
CA ARG A 131 22.73 7.95 -17.55
C ARG A 131 23.37 7.21 -16.39
N GLU A 132 24.51 7.66 -15.91
CA GLU A 132 25.20 7.08 -14.75
C GLU A 132 24.38 7.24 -13.48
N TYR A 133 23.79 8.42 -13.24
CA TYR A 133 22.90 8.68 -12.12
C TYR A 133 21.65 7.79 -12.15
N ASN A 134 20.97 7.71 -13.29
CA ASN A 134 19.78 6.85 -13.44
C ASN A 134 20.11 5.36 -13.34
N THR A 135 21.24 4.93 -13.90
CA THR A 135 21.71 3.55 -13.76
C THR A 135 22.05 3.25 -12.30
N ARG A 136 22.62 4.21 -11.58
CA ARG A 136 22.95 4.03 -10.16
C ARG A 136 21.71 4.05 -9.28
N SER A 137 20.72 4.91 -9.52
CA SER A 137 19.46 4.94 -8.77
C SER A 137 18.64 3.68 -9.01
N THR A 138 18.56 3.21 -10.25
CA THR A 138 17.90 1.93 -10.57
C THR A 138 18.63 0.75 -9.93
N ILE A 139 19.97 0.71 -9.94
CA ILE A 139 20.75 -0.33 -9.25
C ILE A 139 20.61 -0.25 -7.73
N ASP A 140 20.55 0.93 -7.12
CA ASP A 140 20.40 1.06 -5.66
C ASP A 140 18.99 0.67 -5.20
N VAL A 141 17.95 0.94 -5.99
CA VAL A 141 16.59 0.40 -5.77
C VAL A 141 16.55 -1.12 -5.97
N LEU A 142 17.28 -1.66 -6.96
CA LEU A 142 17.37 -3.10 -7.19
C LEU A 142 18.25 -3.82 -6.16
N ARG A 143 19.24 -3.15 -5.56
CA ARG A 143 20.10 -3.71 -4.50
C ARG A 143 19.44 -3.66 -3.14
N SER A 144 18.47 -2.76 -2.95
CA SER A 144 17.51 -2.87 -1.85
C SER A 144 16.47 -3.96 -2.15
N GLU A 145 16.95 -5.15 -2.53
CA GLU A 145 16.19 -6.36 -2.30
C GLU A 145 15.92 -6.41 -0.78
N PRO A 146 14.66 -6.55 -0.33
CA PRO A 146 14.42 -6.90 1.05
C PRO A 146 15.07 -8.27 1.24
N THR A 147 16.18 -8.29 1.99
CA THR A 147 16.84 -9.49 2.45
C THR A 147 15.79 -10.39 3.07
N CYS A 148 15.36 -11.41 2.31
CA CYS A 148 14.42 -12.43 2.73
C CYS A 148 15.14 -13.38 3.69
N SER A 149 15.33 -12.90 4.91
CA SER A 149 15.63 -13.72 6.08
C SER A 149 14.28 -14.21 6.60
N THR A 150 13.92 -15.44 6.22
CA THR A 150 13.08 -16.38 6.99
C THR A 150 11.81 -15.80 7.62
N LEU A 151 10.64 -16.16 7.07
CA LEU A 151 9.32 -16.01 7.73
C LEU A 151 9.43 -16.25 9.24
N PRO A 152 9.44 -15.19 10.07
CA PRO A 152 9.40 -15.36 11.52
C PRO A 152 8.05 -15.99 11.84
N GLY A 153 8.09 -16.98 12.73
CA GLY A 153 6.91 -17.75 13.12
C GLY A 153 5.76 -16.81 13.45
N LEU A 154 4.61 -17.05 12.81
CA LEU A 154 3.33 -16.52 13.25
C LEU A 154 3.15 -16.99 14.70
N ASP A 155 3.43 -16.11 15.66
CA ASP A 155 3.47 -16.47 17.07
C ASP A 155 2.08 -16.91 17.52
N GLY A 156 2.01 -18.10 18.11
CA GLY A 156 0.74 -18.72 18.47
C GLY A 156 -0.06 -17.92 19.49
N ASP A 157 0.58 -17.05 20.27
CA ASP A 157 -0.09 -16.22 21.27
C ASP A 157 -0.72 -14.96 20.65
N GLU A 158 -0.11 -14.41 19.59
CA GLU A 158 -0.72 -13.32 18.82
C GLU A 158 -2.00 -13.80 18.12
N LEU A 159 -1.95 -15.00 17.52
CA LEU A 159 -3.13 -15.63 16.89
C LEU A 159 -4.24 -15.95 17.89
N LYS A 160 -3.91 -16.25 19.15
CA LYS A 160 -4.92 -16.47 20.21
C LYS A 160 -5.58 -15.17 20.64
N ALA A 161 -4.82 -14.09 20.79
CA ALA A 161 -5.38 -12.78 21.11
C ALA A 161 -6.31 -12.31 19.99
N GLU A 162 -5.91 -12.53 18.74
CA GLU A 162 -6.75 -12.23 17.59
C GLU A 162 -8.03 -13.09 17.56
N LEU A 163 -7.90 -14.40 17.85
CA LEU A 163 -9.06 -15.29 17.97
C LEU A 163 -10.06 -14.79 19.02
N GLU A 164 -9.57 -14.36 20.19
CA GLU A 164 -10.42 -13.86 21.28
C GLU A 164 -11.17 -12.58 20.86
N GLN A 165 -10.51 -11.67 20.15
CA GLN A 165 -11.17 -10.50 19.57
C GLN A 165 -12.24 -10.90 18.54
N LEU A 166 -11.93 -11.85 17.66
CA LEU A 166 -12.88 -12.36 16.65
C LEU A 166 -14.09 -13.06 17.29
N GLU A 167 -13.89 -13.81 18.36
CA GLU A 167 -14.99 -14.40 19.15
C GLU A 167 -15.90 -13.30 19.70
N GLN A 168 -15.32 -12.23 20.26
CA GLN A 168 -16.06 -11.11 20.81
C GLN A 168 -16.88 -10.37 19.74
N ASP A 169 -16.29 -10.16 18.56
CA ASP A 169 -16.92 -9.49 17.41
C ASP A 169 -18.10 -10.32 16.87
N VAL A 170 -17.91 -11.64 16.66
CA VAL A 170 -18.98 -12.55 16.20
C VAL A 170 -20.12 -12.62 17.22
N LEU A 171 -19.81 -12.68 18.52
CA LEU A 171 -20.83 -12.66 19.56
C LEU A 171 -21.61 -11.34 19.60
N TYR A 172 -20.92 -10.22 19.33
CA TYR A 172 -21.57 -8.91 19.23
C TYR A 172 -22.48 -8.83 18.00
N GLU A 173 -22.02 -9.27 16.84
CA GLU A 173 -22.82 -9.32 15.60
C GLU A 173 -24.07 -10.19 15.79
N GLN A 174 -23.93 -11.40 16.37
CA GLN A 174 -25.07 -12.28 16.64
C GLN A 174 -26.07 -11.66 17.60
N ARG A 175 -25.59 -10.92 18.61
CA ARG A 175 -26.43 -10.22 19.59
C ARG A 175 -27.18 -9.04 18.96
N VAL A 176 -26.52 -8.29 18.09
CA VAL A 176 -27.12 -7.18 17.32
C VAL A 176 -28.19 -7.73 16.36
N GLU A 177 -27.90 -8.82 15.65
CA GLU A 177 -28.84 -9.48 14.75
C GLU A 177 -30.06 -10.04 15.51
N SER A 178 -29.85 -10.55 16.73
CA SER A 178 -30.93 -11.08 17.59
C SER A 178 -31.73 -9.99 18.32
N GLY A 179 -31.35 -8.70 18.20
CA GLY A 179 -32.05 -7.58 18.83
C GLY A 179 -31.85 -7.42 20.34
N GLU A 180 -30.94 -8.18 20.94
CA GLU A 180 -30.64 -8.16 22.38
C GLU A 180 -29.58 -7.11 22.70
N LEU A 181 -29.94 -5.82 22.61
CA LEU A 181 -29.07 -4.77 23.13
C LEU A 181 -28.90 -4.93 24.65
N PRO A 182 -27.70 -4.65 25.21
CA PRO A 182 -27.52 -4.66 26.65
C PRO A 182 -28.51 -3.69 27.29
N SER A 183 -29.24 -4.15 28.30
CA SER A 183 -30.12 -3.32 29.10
C SER A 183 -29.28 -2.24 29.77
N VAL A 184 -29.25 -1.05 29.18
CA VAL A 184 -28.74 0.14 29.85
C VAL A 184 -29.63 0.33 31.09
N PRO A 185 -29.08 0.43 32.31
CA PRO A 185 -29.90 0.72 33.47
C PRO A 185 -30.63 2.03 33.20
N ILE A 186 -31.96 1.97 33.15
CA ILE A 186 -32.82 3.15 33.11
C ILE A 186 -32.58 3.85 34.45
N TYR A 187 -31.72 4.85 34.47
CA TYR A 187 -31.72 5.83 35.54
C TYR A 187 -33.04 6.58 35.44
N THR A 188 -34.02 6.19 36.24
CA THR A 188 -35.15 7.07 36.55
C THR A 188 -34.55 8.27 37.27
N LEU A 189 -34.39 9.38 36.56
CA LEU A 189 -34.12 10.66 37.21
C LEU A 189 -35.28 10.91 38.20
N PRO A 190 -34.99 11.29 39.46
CA PRO A 190 -36.04 11.68 40.38
C PRO A 190 -36.77 12.87 39.74
N ILE A 191 -38.07 12.73 39.56
CA ILE A 191 -38.94 13.86 39.21
C ILE A 191 -38.87 14.75 40.45
N VAL A 192 -38.15 15.86 40.33
CA VAL A 192 -38.20 16.93 41.34
C VAL A 192 -39.60 17.50 41.27
N ASP A 193 -40.33 17.36 42.37
CA ASP A 193 -41.61 18.02 42.57
C ASP A 193 -41.30 19.48 42.93
N ASP A 194 -41.42 20.38 41.95
CA ASP A 194 -41.10 21.82 42.05
C ASP A 194 -41.94 22.54 43.15
N GLY A 195 -42.92 21.87 43.77
CA GLY A 195 -43.75 22.47 44.82
C GLY A 195 -43.14 22.51 46.23
N ALA A 196 -42.10 21.72 46.51
CA ALA A 196 -41.56 21.62 47.88
C ALA A 196 -40.49 22.69 48.20
N GLU A 197 -39.80 23.23 47.20
CA GLU A 197 -38.73 24.21 47.41
C GLU A 197 -39.26 25.63 47.64
N GLU A 198 -40.45 25.96 47.12
CA GLU A 198 -41.07 27.28 47.28
C GLU A 198 -41.54 27.52 48.73
N GLU A 199 -42.08 26.50 49.39
CA GLU A 199 -42.51 26.60 50.80
C GLU A 199 -41.32 26.75 51.78
N GLU A 200 -40.18 26.10 51.49
CA GLU A 200 -38.96 26.25 52.32
C GLU A 200 -38.32 27.63 52.14
N LEU A 201 -38.35 28.19 50.93
CA LEU A 201 -37.84 29.54 50.65
C LEU A 201 -38.68 30.63 51.34
N GLU A 202 -40.01 30.50 51.35
CA GLU A 202 -40.89 31.43 52.08
C GLU A 202 -40.64 31.38 53.59
N GLN A 203 -40.47 30.19 54.17
CA GLN A 203 -40.17 30.04 55.60
C GLN A 203 -38.84 30.69 55.99
N LEU A 204 -37.81 30.56 55.17
CA LEU A 204 -36.52 31.20 55.40
C LEU A 204 -36.58 32.73 55.27
N GLN A 205 -37.37 33.26 54.32
CA GLN A 205 -37.56 34.70 54.17
C GLN A 205 -38.34 35.31 55.34
N LEU A 206 -39.35 34.60 55.86
CA LEU A 206 -40.14 35.04 57.01
C LEU A 206 -39.32 35.05 58.30
N ALA A 207 -38.41 34.07 58.48
CA ALA A 207 -37.51 34.02 59.64
C ALA A 207 -36.44 35.13 59.64
N LEU A 208 -36.11 35.72 58.48
CA LEU A 208 -35.17 36.84 58.37
C LEU A 208 -35.85 38.21 58.56
N ALA A 209 -37.18 38.27 58.43
CA ALA A 209 -37.97 39.49 58.53
C ALA A 209 -38.55 39.77 59.93
N MET A 210 -38.21 38.94 60.92
CA MET A 210 -38.55 39.11 62.35
C MET A 210 -37.29 39.35 63.18
#